data_AF-A0A937FJ70-F1
#
_entry.id   AF-A0A937FJ70-F1
#
_cell.length_a   1.000
_cell.length_b   1.000
_cell.length_c   1.000
_cell.angle_alpha   90.00
_cell.angle_beta   90.00
_cell.angle_gamma   90.00
#
_symmetry.space_group_name_H-M   'P 1'
#
loop_
_entity.id
_entity.type
_entity.pdbx_description
1 polymer ?
#
loop_
_entity_poly.entity_id
_entity_poly.type
_entity_poly.pdbx_seq_one_letter_code
_entity_poly.pdbx_strand_id
1 'polypeptide(L)'
;MKIGIIDADLMDNGTRHPNLALMKIAGYHIELGNEVKLIYKSYDYIREYDKVYISCVFSFTYIPEWVINEPNVVIGGTGFYEDGGAPLPYDIEHHKPYYDLYKEYIEAMTNDGKNPKRYSDYLNYSIGFTTRGCFRKCDFCVNKKYDKVQRHSKVNEFLDNDRPMIYLWDDNILAYSRWEEVLDELVETGKPFQFRQGMDIRLMTQRKAFRFNNVKYHGDFIFAFDHLSDRELIIDKIQMWKRYTNKQPKMYVLSGFESQDEFDIENVFERISILMRYGCLPYIMRHKNYKKSKYSGMYIQIARWCNQPQFYKKMSFREFCERNQFYHSNSNTYCASYRAMLEFEKDNPEIASKYFDKKFNDENIYLMSYGYGRRYCNKQECRQCKLSLKCWDDIVNGKVRNDEIIKLYYSSELDSTCLEYKNAECSTKPVIAGQFLSKFIINVNTNEIYNFIKNSENELPKKELCILPEQDDKYYINLLNEIFKSDMSKEVRINRIIEELNIEVEKDKKVLIKSLKLLAIMDFIILSKGNKDGKIKLSPLGKELMSLNRSKQRIIWQNNTYRIPIFQHYISINGIERDFENSLNKIGINDKEKYISDCKKINQMMKKSFDISVQSV
;
A
#
# COMPACT_ATOMS: atom_id res chain seq x y z
N MET A 1 -29.14 34.48 17.75
CA MET A 1 -28.78 33.85 19.05
C MET A 1 -27.26 33.80 19.18
N LYS A 2 -26.74 33.75 20.40
CA LYS A 2 -25.36 33.41 20.73
C LYS A 2 -25.24 31.91 20.97
N ILE A 3 -24.43 31.25 20.18
CA ILE A 3 -24.22 29.80 20.22
C ILE A 3 -22.80 29.50 20.69
N GLY A 4 -22.71 28.78 21.81
CA GLY A 4 -21.45 28.28 22.36
C GLY A 4 -21.15 26.89 21.83
N ILE A 5 -19.89 26.63 21.50
CA ILE A 5 -19.40 25.32 21.07
C ILE A 5 -18.29 24.88 22.02
N ILE A 6 -18.39 23.66 22.56
CA ILE A 6 -17.36 23.06 23.42
C ILE A 6 -16.95 21.71 22.86
N ASP A 7 -15.68 21.59 22.55
CA ASP A 7 -15.00 20.32 22.35
C ASP A 7 -14.43 19.86 23.70
N ALA A 8 -15.11 18.90 24.35
CA ALA A 8 -14.77 18.50 25.71
C ALA A 8 -13.37 17.88 25.78
N ASP A 9 -12.99 17.10 24.77
CA ASP A 9 -11.67 16.47 24.70
C ASP A 9 -10.58 17.51 24.40
N LEU A 10 -10.94 18.65 23.77
CA LEU A 10 -10.02 19.79 23.64
C LEU A 10 -9.74 20.44 25.00
N MET A 11 -10.79 20.61 25.80
CA MET A 11 -10.73 21.19 27.16
C MET A 11 -9.94 20.31 28.13
N ASP A 12 -9.86 19.01 27.88
CA ASP A 12 -9.13 18.04 28.69
C ASP A 12 -7.88 17.50 27.96
N ASN A 13 -6.74 18.18 28.16
CA ASN A 13 -5.41 17.82 27.61
C ASN A 13 -5.23 17.91 26.09
N GLY A 14 -6.28 18.24 25.34
CA GLY A 14 -6.23 18.65 23.94
C GLY A 14 -6.04 17.49 22.96
N THR A 15 -6.81 17.50 21.87
CA THR A 15 -6.76 16.45 20.84
C THR A 15 -5.94 16.86 19.61
N ARG A 16 -5.51 15.86 18.83
CA ARG A 16 -4.85 16.09 17.53
C ARG A 16 -5.85 16.37 16.40
N HIS A 17 -7.10 15.99 16.57
CA HIS A 17 -8.12 16.00 15.53
C HIS A 17 -9.26 16.96 15.95
N PRO A 18 -9.74 17.85 15.06
CA PRO A 18 -10.91 18.67 15.38
C PRO A 18 -12.16 17.80 15.57
N ASN A 19 -13.23 18.34 16.15
CA ASN A 19 -14.49 17.63 16.26
C ASN A 19 -15.42 17.95 15.08
N LEU A 20 -15.56 17.02 14.14
CA LEU A 20 -16.33 17.24 12.91
C LEU A 20 -17.81 17.58 13.18
N ALA A 21 -18.44 16.93 14.17
CA ALA A 21 -19.84 17.20 14.51
C ALA A 21 -20.03 18.66 14.96
N LEU A 22 -19.13 19.17 15.80
CA LEU A 22 -19.16 20.56 16.25
C LEU A 22 -18.89 21.55 15.12
N MET A 23 -17.99 21.22 14.18
CA MET A 23 -17.74 22.06 13.01
C MET A 23 -18.96 22.16 12.10
N LYS A 24 -19.71 21.06 11.92
CA LYS A 24 -20.96 21.05 11.16
C LYS A 24 -22.06 21.86 11.86
N ILE A 25 -22.24 21.68 13.18
CA ILE A 25 -23.15 22.48 14.01
C ILE A 25 -22.83 23.97 13.89
N ALA A 26 -21.54 24.34 13.99
CA ALA A 26 -21.09 25.72 13.87
C ALA A 26 -21.44 26.30 12.49
N GLY A 27 -21.14 25.56 11.41
CA GLY A 27 -21.47 25.99 10.05
C GLY A 27 -22.96 26.25 9.85
N TYR A 28 -23.80 25.32 10.30
CA TYR A 28 -25.25 25.43 10.22
C TYR A 28 -25.78 26.66 10.97
N HIS A 29 -25.32 26.88 12.21
CA HIS A 29 -25.76 28.04 12.98
C HIS A 29 -25.30 29.38 12.40
N ILE A 30 -24.10 29.43 11.80
CA ILE A 30 -23.60 30.61 11.09
C ILE A 30 -24.46 30.91 9.86
N GLU A 31 -24.84 29.90 9.08
CA GLU A 31 -25.71 30.08 7.90
C GLU A 31 -27.08 30.65 8.29
N LEU A 32 -27.60 30.27 9.46
CA LEU A 32 -28.82 30.85 10.04
C LEU A 32 -28.65 32.28 10.61
N GLY A 33 -27.45 32.88 10.51
CA GLY A 33 -27.16 34.23 11.00
C GLY A 33 -26.94 34.32 12.51
N ASN A 34 -26.66 33.20 13.19
CA ASN A 34 -26.32 33.22 14.61
C ASN A 34 -24.84 33.54 14.85
N GLU A 35 -24.54 34.15 15.99
CA GLU A 35 -23.17 34.30 16.46
C GLU A 35 -22.70 32.96 17.03
N VAL A 36 -21.58 32.43 16.54
CA VAL A 36 -21.01 31.15 16.99
C VAL A 36 -19.59 31.36 17.51
N LYS A 37 -19.31 30.86 18.72
CA LYS A 37 -17.97 30.92 19.32
C LYS A 37 -17.57 29.59 19.96
N LEU A 38 -16.31 29.23 19.77
CA LEU A 38 -15.67 28.14 20.51
C LEU A 38 -15.35 28.61 21.93
N ILE A 39 -15.86 27.89 22.92
CA ILE A 39 -15.54 28.09 24.33
C ILE A 39 -14.42 27.12 24.69
N TYR A 40 -13.19 27.64 24.85
CA TYR A 40 -11.99 26.82 25.08
C TYR A 40 -11.16 27.24 26.31
N LYS A 41 -11.59 28.28 27.05
CA LYS A 41 -10.84 28.84 28.19
C LYS A 41 -11.39 28.38 29.54
N SER A 42 -12.70 28.44 29.73
CA SER A 42 -13.39 27.97 30.94
C SER A 42 -14.81 27.55 30.60
N TYR A 43 -15.36 26.61 31.37
CA TYR A 43 -16.77 26.27 31.33
C TYR A 43 -17.67 27.37 31.91
N ASP A 44 -17.13 28.32 32.69
CA ASP A 44 -17.93 29.39 33.32
C ASP A 44 -18.65 30.29 32.31
N TYR A 45 -18.15 30.36 31.07
CA TYR A 45 -18.72 31.17 30.01
C TYR A 45 -20.02 30.59 29.41
N ILE A 46 -20.42 29.35 29.73
CA ILE A 46 -21.59 28.72 29.07
C ILE A 46 -22.91 29.45 29.31
N ARG A 47 -23.03 30.17 30.44
CA ARG A 47 -24.24 30.94 30.78
C ARG A 47 -24.36 32.26 30.00
N GLU A 48 -23.33 32.66 29.25
CA GLU A 48 -23.34 33.84 28.39
C GLU A 48 -23.97 33.58 27.00
N TYR A 49 -24.30 32.33 26.71
CA TYR A 49 -24.82 31.88 25.42
C TYR A 49 -26.28 31.43 25.53
N ASP A 50 -27.06 31.72 24.50
CA ASP A 50 -28.47 31.29 24.41
C ASP A 50 -28.57 29.75 24.30
N LYS A 51 -27.57 29.12 23.67
CA LYS A 51 -27.47 27.66 23.51
C LYS A 51 -26.02 27.22 23.42
N VAL A 52 -25.68 26.08 24.03
CA VAL A 52 -24.33 25.52 24.01
C VAL A 52 -24.37 24.07 23.54
N TYR A 53 -23.49 23.70 22.60
CA TYR A 53 -23.30 22.32 22.17
C TYR A 53 -21.97 21.78 22.69
N ILE A 54 -22.02 20.63 23.35
CA ILE A 54 -20.84 19.95 23.90
C ILE A 54 -20.71 18.57 23.24
N SER A 55 -19.56 18.30 22.64
CA SER A 55 -19.24 16.98 22.10
C SER A 55 -18.07 16.37 22.86
N CYS A 56 -18.22 15.11 23.27
CA CYS A 56 -17.21 14.33 23.99
C CYS A 56 -17.01 12.98 23.33
N VAL A 57 -15.78 12.65 22.97
CA VAL A 57 -15.42 11.39 22.30
C VAL A 57 -14.95 10.35 23.30
N PHE A 58 -14.13 10.74 24.29
CA PHE A 58 -13.55 9.79 25.24
C PHE A 58 -14.32 9.76 26.56
N SER A 59 -14.67 8.55 27.03
CA SER A 59 -15.40 8.37 28.29
C SER A 59 -14.59 8.71 29.55
N PHE A 60 -13.29 8.99 29.41
CA PHE A 60 -12.42 9.40 30.51
C PHE A 60 -12.18 10.92 30.53
N THR A 61 -12.73 11.66 29.56
CA THR A 61 -12.64 13.12 29.49
C THR A 61 -13.42 13.73 30.65
N TYR A 62 -12.78 14.60 31.42
CA TYR A 62 -13.41 15.25 32.56
C TYR A 62 -14.28 16.43 32.13
N ILE A 63 -15.54 16.42 32.59
CA ILE A 63 -16.50 17.49 32.38
C ILE A 63 -17.20 17.74 33.73
N PRO A 64 -17.25 18.99 34.25
CA PRO A 64 -17.93 19.26 35.51
C PRO A 64 -19.42 18.94 35.43
N GLU A 65 -19.97 18.30 36.46
CA GLU A 65 -21.38 17.86 36.48
C GLU A 65 -22.39 19.01 36.36
N TRP A 66 -22.06 20.20 36.88
CA TRP A 66 -22.95 21.35 36.75
C TRP A 66 -23.10 21.80 35.29
N VAL A 67 -22.08 21.61 34.44
CA VAL A 67 -22.09 22.01 33.02
C VAL A 67 -23.09 21.18 32.24
N ILE A 68 -23.10 19.87 32.42
CA ILE A 68 -23.98 18.95 31.68
C ILE A 68 -25.46 19.11 32.07
N ASN A 69 -25.73 19.70 33.24
CA ASN A 69 -27.06 19.90 33.78
C ASN A 69 -27.63 21.31 33.48
N GLU A 70 -26.88 22.18 32.82
CA GLU A 70 -27.39 23.50 32.44
C GLU A 70 -28.49 23.37 31.35
N PRO A 71 -29.60 24.13 31.47
CA PRO A 71 -30.75 23.98 30.58
C PRO A 71 -30.49 24.43 29.13
N ASN A 72 -29.46 25.25 28.91
CA ASN A 72 -29.07 25.72 27.57
C ASN A 72 -28.05 24.77 26.89
N VAL A 73 -27.66 23.67 27.53
CA VAL A 73 -26.65 22.73 27.02
C VAL A 73 -27.27 21.54 26.29
N VAL A 74 -26.69 21.20 25.13
CA VAL A 74 -26.97 19.99 24.37
C VAL A 74 -25.68 19.17 24.28
N ILE A 75 -25.73 17.92 24.75
CA ILE A 75 -24.57 17.02 24.79
C ILE A 75 -24.65 15.95 23.69
N GLY A 76 -23.49 15.48 23.22
CA GLY A 76 -23.40 14.38 22.26
C GLY A 76 -22.02 13.75 22.20
N GLY A 77 -21.92 12.60 21.53
CA GLY A 77 -20.66 11.89 21.32
C GLY A 77 -20.47 10.67 22.21
N THR A 78 -19.43 9.89 21.89
CA THR A 78 -19.18 8.56 22.44
C THR A 78 -18.73 8.55 23.90
N GLY A 79 -18.28 9.70 24.41
CA GLY A 79 -17.93 9.86 25.82
C GLY A 79 -19.17 9.90 26.73
N PHE A 80 -20.32 10.34 26.21
CA PHE A 80 -21.61 10.32 26.92
C PHE A 80 -22.45 9.10 26.61
N TYR A 81 -22.44 8.64 25.35
CA TYR A 81 -23.26 7.54 24.88
C TYR A 81 -22.38 6.51 24.19
N GLU A 82 -22.30 5.27 24.71
CA GLU A 82 -21.40 4.25 24.16
C GLU A 82 -21.65 3.97 22.68
N ASP A 83 -22.89 4.09 22.21
CA ASP A 83 -23.27 3.90 20.82
C ASP A 83 -23.19 5.20 19.97
N GLY A 84 -22.75 6.32 20.57
CA GLY A 84 -22.66 7.65 19.98
C GLY A 84 -23.93 8.51 20.11
N GLY A 85 -25.01 8.00 20.70
CA GLY A 85 -26.23 8.77 20.98
C GLY A 85 -27.12 9.02 19.75
N ALA A 86 -28.00 10.02 19.85
CA ALA A 86 -28.87 10.41 18.74
C ALA A 86 -28.05 10.98 17.57
N PRO A 87 -28.41 10.68 16.30
CA PRO A 87 -27.78 11.30 15.15
C PRO A 87 -28.05 12.82 15.14
N LEU A 88 -27.15 13.57 14.51
CA LEU A 88 -27.44 14.98 14.21
C LEU A 88 -28.66 15.08 13.28
N PRO A 89 -29.46 16.16 13.39
CA PRO A 89 -30.49 16.46 12.40
C PRO A 89 -29.88 16.48 10.99
N TYR A 90 -30.64 16.00 10.00
CA TYR A 90 -30.16 15.81 8.63
C TYR A 90 -29.46 17.06 8.05
N ASP A 91 -30.07 18.24 8.22
CA ASP A 91 -29.53 19.49 7.71
C ASP A 91 -28.21 19.89 8.38
N ILE A 92 -27.99 19.49 9.63
CA ILE A 92 -26.73 19.71 10.34
C ILE A 92 -25.71 18.64 9.94
N GLU A 93 -26.11 17.37 9.90
CA GLU A 93 -25.22 16.28 9.51
C GLU A 93 -24.68 16.45 8.08
N HIS A 94 -25.47 17.02 7.17
CA HIS A 94 -25.05 17.25 5.79
C HIS A 94 -24.59 18.69 5.51
N HIS A 95 -24.34 19.48 6.55
CA HIS A 95 -23.79 20.82 6.42
C HIS A 95 -22.28 20.80 6.20
N LYS A 96 -21.76 21.74 5.40
CA LYS A 96 -20.31 21.94 5.24
C LYS A 96 -19.68 22.36 6.59
N PRO A 97 -18.60 21.72 7.05
CA PRO A 97 -17.95 22.09 8.31
C PRO A 97 -17.44 23.54 8.30
N TYR A 98 -17.64 24.28 9.40
CA TYR A 98 -17.00 25.58 9.60
C TYR A 98 -15.54 25.39 10.01
N TYR A 99 -14.66 25.48 9.01
CA TYR A 99 -13.24 25.17 9.12
C TYR A 99 -12.41 26.14 9.99
N ASP A 100 -12.95 27.32 10.28
CA ASP A 100 -12.28 28.34 11.10
C ASP A 100 -12.70 28.30 12.58
N LEU A 101 -13.56 27.35 12.99
CA LEU A 101 -14.05 27.22 14.37
C LEU A 101 -12.93 27.23 15.42
N TYR A 102 -11.79 26.60 15.13
CA TYR A 102 -10.67 26.44 16.05
C TYR A 102 -9.54 27.47 15.85
N LYS A 103 -9.67 28.43 14.93
CA LYS A 103 -8.59 29.33 14.53
C LYS A 103 -8.06 30.17 15.69
N GLU A 104 -8.95 30.83 16.43
CA GLU A 104 -8.60 31.65 17.61
C GLU A 104 -7.87 30.82 18.70
N TYR A 105 -8.31 29.58 18.94
CA TYR A 105 -7.64 28.66 19.87
C TYR A 105 -6.23 28.31 19.40
N ILE A 106 -6.07 27.97 18.11
CA ILE A 106 -4.77 27.57 17.54
C ILE A 106 -3.79 28.74 17.55
N GLU A 107 -4.25 29.94 17.24
CA GLU A 107 -3.45 31.17 17.33
C GLU A 107 -2.99 31.41 18.76
N ALA A 108 -3.89 31.31 19.76
CA ALA A 108 -3.53 31.44 21.16
C ALA A 108 -2.48 30.39 21.60
N MET A 109 -2.69 29.12 21.27
CA MET A 109 -1.74 28.05 21.61
C MET A 109 -0.39 28.20 20.92
N THR A 110 -0.37 28.73 19.70
CA THR A 110 0.87 28.97 18.95
C THR A 110 1.65 30.13 19.57
N ASN A 111 0.95 31.19 19.98
CA ASN A 111 1.54 32.31 20.72
C ASN A 111 2.11 31.85 22.08
N ASP A 112 1.49 30.83 22.71
CA ASP A 112 2.01 30.17 23.91
C ASP A 112 3.15 29.16 23.63
N GLY A 113 3.72 29.17 22.42
CA GLY A 113 4.88 28.37 22.04
C GLY A 113 4.58 26.91 21.68
N LYS A 114 3.31 26.50 21.52
CA LYS A 114 2.98 25.16 21.01
C LYS A 114 3.34 25.06 19.53
N ASN A 115 3.88 23.91 19.12
CA ASN A 115 4.29 23.68 17.74
C ASN A 115 3.06 23.66 16.79
N PRO A 116 3.00 24.56 15.78
CA PRO A 116 1.89 24.64 14.83
C PRO A 116 1.59 23.32 14.11
N LYS A 117 2.60 22.46 13.91
CA LYS A 117 2.42 21.16 13.24
C LYS A 117 1.46 20.22 13.99
N ARG A 118 1.28 20.42 15.31
CA ARG A 118 0.30 19.68 16.12
C ARG A 118 -1.13 19.89 15.59
N TYR A 119 -1.41 21.06 15.02
CA TYR A 119 -2.74 21.46 14.54
C TYR A 119 -2.92 21.28 13.02
N SER A 120 -2.02 20.54 12.36
CA SER A 120 -2.09 20.30 10.92
C SER A 120 -3.43 19.71 10.47
N ASP A 121 -4.03 18.83 11.28
CA ASP A 121 -5.34 18.24 10.97
C ASP A 121 -6.48 19.27 11.01
N TYR A 122 -6.36 20.29 11.87
CA TYR A 122 -7.31 21.39 11.98
C TYR A 122 -7.21 22.38 10.82
N LEU A 123 -6.00 22.60 10.28
CA LEU A 123 -5.72 23.68 9.34
C LEU A 123 -5.67 23.22 7.87
N ASN A 124 -5.20 22.00 7.61
CA ASN A 124 -4.78 21.61 6.26
C ASN A 124 -5.74 20.66 5.53
N TYR A 125 -6.81 20.21 6.19
CA TYR A 125 -7.66 19.13 5.66
C TYR A 125 -9.12 19.51 5.55
N SER A 126 -9.71 19.22 4.39
CA SER A 126 -11.15 19.02 4.29
C SER A 126 -11.50 17.68 4.94
N ILE A 127 -12.38 17.66 5.94
CA ILE A 127 -12.66 16.48 6.76
C ILE A 127 -14.10 16.05 6.55
N GLY A 128 -14.31 14.75 6.32
CA GLY A 128 -15.65 14.22 6.12
C GLY A 128 -15.72 12.69 6.13
N PHE A 129 -16.94 12.20 6.00
CA PHE A 129 -17.25 10.79 5.79
C PHE A 129 -17.89 10.65 4.41
N THR A 130 -17.27 9.89 3.50
CA THR A 130 -17.95 9.56 2.23
C THR A 130 -18.92 8.39 2.40
N THR A 131 -18.68 7.56 3.41
CA THR A 131 -19.46 6.38 3.79
C THR A 131 -19.50 6.24 5.31
N ARG A 132 -20.55 5.59 5.82
CA ARG A 132 -20.72 5.25 7.24
C ARG A 132 -21.15 3.80 7.40
N GLY A 133 -20.79 3.23 8.55
CA GLY A 133 -21.17 1.89 8.97
C GLY A 133 -20.10 0.83 8.68
N CYS A 134 -20.21 -0.31 9.37
CA CYS A 134 -19.36 -1.48 9.18
C CYS A 134 -20.11 -2.74 9.60
N PHE A 135 -20.13 -3.76 8.74
CA PHE A 135 -20.85 -5.01 9.01
C PHE A 135 -20.13 -5.95 9.98
N ARG A 136 -18.86 -5.68 10.33
CA ARG A 136 -18.02 -6.62 11.10
C ARG A 136 -18.42 -6.78 12.55
N LYS A 137 -19.04 -5.75 13.15
CA LYS A 137 -19.45 -5.74 14.57
C LYS A 137 -18.37 -6.21 15.55
N CYS A 138 -17.10 -5.85 15.34
CA CYS A 138 -16.00 -6.29 16.21
C CYS A 138 -16.25 -5.87 17.67
N ASP A 139 -16.07 -6.75 18.64
CA ASP A 139 -16.38 -6.51 20.08
C ASP A 139 -15.66 -5.32 20.70
N PHE A 140 -14.46 -5.02 20.21
CA PHE A 140 -13.67 -3.86 20.64
C PHE A 140 -14.06 -2.54 19.94
N CYS A 141 -14.98 -2.56 18.97
CA CYS A 141 -15.31 -1.40 18.14
C CYS A 141 -16.58 -0.70 18.64
N VAL A 142 -16.55 0.63 18.68
CA VAL A 142 -17.70 1.48 19.02
C VAL A 142 -18.80 1.47 17.93
N ASN A 143 -18.43 1.17 16.68
CA ASN A 143 -19.37 1.15 15.56
C ASN A 143 -20.19 -0.14 15.55
N LYS A 144 -21.27 -0.13 16.33
CA LYS A 144 -22.20 -1.25 16.49
C LYS A 144 -23.60 -0.98 15.93
N LYS A 145 -23.90 0.26 15.54
CA LYS A 145 -25.23 0.68 15.07
C LYS A 145 -25.60 0.18 13.68
N TYR A 146 -24.63 -0.03 12.80
CA TYR A 146 -24.89 -0.28 11.37
C TYR A 146 -24.51 -1.71 10.97
N ASP A 147 -25.35 -2.39 10.19
CA ASP A 147 -25.09 -3.77 9.70
C ASP A 147 -24.50 -3.80 8.29
N LYS A 148 -24.40 -2.63 7.64
CA LYS A 148 -23.85 -2.47 6.30
C LYS A 148 -23.21 -1.10 6.14
N VAL A 149 -22.31 -1.00 5.16
CA VAL A 149 -21.72 0.29 4.78
C VAL A 149 -22.61 0.97 3.76
N GLN A 150 -22.90 2.25 3.97
CA GLN A 150 -23.75 3.05 3.09
C GLN A 150 -23.05 4.35 2.71
N ARG A 151 -23.46 4.93 1.58
CA ARG A 151 -23.04 6.27 1.20
C ARG A 151 -23.53 7.26 2.26
N HIS A 152 -22.66 8.18 2.63
CA HIS A 152 -22.99 9.24 3.59
C HIS A 152 -23.01 10.60 2.89
N SER A 153 -21.84 11.09 2.46
CA SER A 153 -21.74 12.40 1.80
C SER A 153 -21.00 12.30 0.46
N LYS A 154 -21.26 13.25 -0.44
CA LYS A 154 -20.37 13.53 -1.59
C LYS A 154 -19.10 14.23 -1.11
N VAL A 155 -17.96 14.06 -1.78
CA VAL A 155 -16.72 14.76 -1.40
C VAL A 155 -16.92 16.29 -1.43
N ASN A 156 -17.66 16.79 -2.42
CA ASN A 156 -17.93 18.23 -2.56
C ASN A 156 -18.73 18.84 -1.39
N GLU A 157 -19.44 18.04 -0.60
CA GLU A 157 -20.24 18.51 0.54
C GLU A 157 -19.36 19.14 1.65
N PHE A 158 -18.17 18.58 1.86
CA PHE A 158 -17.22 19.05 2.86
C PHE A 158 -15.92 19.60 2.27
N LEU A 159 -15.80 19.67 0.94
CA LEU A 159 -14.60 20.16 0.27
C LEU A 159 -14.39 21.66 0.51
N ASP A 160 -13.20 22.00 0.97
CA ASP A 160 -12.69 23.36 1.07
C ASP A 160 -11.52 23.53 0.09
N ASN A 161 -11.64 24.49 -0.82
CA ASN A 161 -10.66 24.72 -1.87
C ASN A 161 -9.34 25.26 -1.34
N ASP A 162 -9.36 25.99 -0.22
CA ASP A 162 -8.16 26.57 0.37
C ASP A 162 -7.32 25.53 1.10
N ARG A 163 -7.93 24.39 1.44
CA ARG A 163 -7.25 23.31 2.16
C ARG A 163 -6.49 22.39 1.22
N PRO A 164 -5.20 22.12 1.44
CA PRO A 164 -4.39 21.37 0.49
C PRO A 164 -4.75 19.89 0.38
N MET A 165 -5.43 19.30 1.37
CA MET A 165 -5.65 17.85 1.46
C MET A 165 -7.06 17.49 1.92
N ILE A 166 -7.42 16.21 1.75
CA ILE A 166 -8.70 15.64 2.19
C ILE A 166 -8.45 14.51 3.20
N TYR A 167 -9.22 14.48 4.28
CA TYR A 167 -9.11 13.50 5.37
C TYR A 167 -10.44 12.80 5.60
N LEU A 168 -10.47 11.50 5.30
CA LEU A 168 -11.69 10.71 5.32
C LEU A 168 -11.74 9.86 6.58
N TRP A 169 -12.84 9.95 7.31
CA TRP A 169 -13.04 9.20 8.55
C TRP A 169 -13.92 7.97 8.40
N ASP A 170 -14.26 7.62 7.16
CA ASP A 170 -15.01 6.43 6.76
C ASP A 170 -14.66 5.18 7.59
N ASP A 171 -15.71 4.53 8.11
CA ASP A 171 -15.58 3.37 8.98
C ASP A 171 -14.94 2.17 8.27
N ASN A 172 -15.34 1.90 7.03
CA ASN A 172 -14.81 0.81 6.21
C ASN A 172 -15.11 1.00 4.71
N ILE A 173 -14.36 1.90 4.06
CA ILE A 173 -14.56 2.21 2.63
C ILE A 173 -14.51 0.98 1.70
N LEU A 174 -13.69 -0.03 2.02
CA LEU A 174 -13.55 -1.22 1.18
C LEU A 174 -14.78 -2.13 1.19
N ALA A 175 -15.68 -1.94 2.14
CA ALA A 175 -16.95 -2.65 2.24
C ALA A 175 -18.10 -1.94 1.50
N TYR A 176 -17.92 -0.69 1.07
CA TYR A 176 -18.92 -0.02 0.23
C TYR A 176 -18.87 -0.57 -1.19
N SER A 177 -20.00 -1.04 -1.72
CA SER A 177 -20.06 -1.68 -3.04
C SER A 177 -19.66 -0.74 -4.18
N ARG A 178 -19.95 0.56 -4.04
CA ARG A 178 -19.60 1.63 -5.00
C ARG A 178 -18.38 2.44 -4.54
N TRP A 179 -17.42 1.80 -3.86
CA TRP A 179 -16.16 2.42 -3.40
C TRP A 179 -15.38 3.13 -4.51
N GLU A 180 -15.54 2.68 -5.75
CA GLU A 180 -14.85 3.23 -6.91
C GLU A 180 -15.33 4.66 -7.22
N GLU A 181 -16.61 4.94 -7.07
CA GLU A 181 -17.18 6.28 -7.25
C GLU A 181 -16.64 7.29 -6.22
N VAL A 182 -16.44 6.84 -4.98
CA VAL A 182 -15.80 7.65 -3.94
C VAL A 182 -14.37 8.00 -4.37
N LEU A 183 -13.62 7.03 -4.92
CA LEU A 183 -12.28 7.30 -5.42
C LEU A 183 -12.30 8.22 -6.64
N ASP A 184 -13.27 8.11 -7.53
CA ASP A 184 -13.42 8.98 -8.70
C ASP A 184 -13.65 10.43 -8.25
N GLU A 185 -14.58 10.67 -7.33
CA GLU A 185 -14.81 11.99 -6.73
C GLU A 185 -13.53 12.57 -6.10
N LEU A 186 -12.76 11.75 -5.36
CA LEU A 186 -11.49 12.18 -4.76
C LEU A 186 -10.44 12.51 -5.83
N VAL A 187 -10.36 11.73 -6.90
CA VAL A 187 -9.44 11.97 -8.02
C VAL A 187 -9.80 13.26 -8.75
N GLU A 188 -11.09 13.53 -8.97
CA GLU A 188 -11.60 14.75 -9.61
C GLU A 188 -11.18 16.02 -8.85
N THR A 189 -11.08 15.97 -7.51
CA THR A 189 -10.59 17.13 -6.73
C THR A 189 -9.14 17.50 -7.05
N GLY A 190 -8.34 16.57 -7.57
CA GLY A 190 -6.91 16.73 -7.79
C GLY A 190 -6.07 16.86 -6.50
N LYS A 191 -6.69 16.85 -5.30
CA LYS A 191 -6.02 17.00 -4.00
C LYS A 191 -5.54 15.65 -3.45
N PRO A 192 -4.42 15.60 -2.71
CA PRO A 192 -4.05 14.41 -1.96
C PRO A 192 -5.08 14.09 -0.86
N PHE A 193 -5.32 12.80 -0.61
CA PHE A 193 -6.27 12.37 0.42
C PHE A 193 -5.78 11.18 1.22
N GLN A 194 -6.35 10.94 2.41
CA GLN A 194 -6.08 9.74 3.20
C GLN A 194 -7.33 9.25 3.94
N PHE A 195 -7.45 7.93 4.10
CA PHE A 195 -8.41 7.32 5.03
C PHE A 195 -7.75 7.20 6.40
N ARG A 196 -8.39 7.74 7.43
CA ARG A 196 -7.83 7.75 8.80
C ARG A 196 -8.01 6.43 9.53
N GLN A 197 -9.15 5.79 9.31
CA GLN A 197 -9.47 4.51 9.91
C GLN A 197 -8.70 3.38 9.24
N GLY A 198 -8.51 2.28 9.96
CA GLY A 198 -7.93 1.07 9.39
C GLY A 198 -8.90 0.45 8.37
N MET A 199 -8.44 0.25 7.14
CA MET A 199 -9.24 -0.40 6.10
C MET A 199 -9.26 -1.93 6.27
N ASP A 200 -10.35 -2.57 5.85
CA ASP A 200 -10.48 -4.02 5.93
C ASP A 200 -9.78 -4.72 4.74
N ILE A 201 -8.51 -5.11 4.92
CA ILE A 201 -7.72 -5.77 3.87
C ILE A 201 -8.33 -7.11 3.43
N ARG A 202 -9.15 -7.76 4.27
CA ARG A 202 -9.82 -9.02 3.92
C ARG A 202 -10.75 -8.86 2.70
N LEU A 203 -11.23 -7.63 2.46
CA LEU A 203 -12.09 -7.25 1.33
C LEU A 203 -11.30 -6.75 0.11
N MET A 204 -9.97 -6.87 0.14
CA MET A 204 -9.12 -6.44 -0.97
C MET A 204 -9.35 -7.33 -2.19
N THR A 205 -9.44 -6.68 -3.35
CA THR A 205 -9.49 -7.30 -4.68
C THR A 205 -8.37 -6.73 -5.53
N GLN A 206 -8.03 -7.40 -6.63
CA GLN A 206 -7.03 -6.92 -7.59
C GLN A 206 -7.37 -5.49 -8.06
N ARG A 207 -8.64 -5.25 -8.41
CA ARG A 207 -9.18 -3.92 -8.79
C ARG A 207 -8.95 -2.87 -7.71
N LYS A 208 -9.29 -3.17 -6.45
CA LYS A 208 -9.07 -2.26 -5.31
C LYS A 208 -7.58 -1.96 -5.13
N ALA A 209 -6.75 -3.01 -5.07
CA ALA A 209 -5.32 -2.85 -4.86
C ALA A 209 -4.67 -2.01 -5.98
N PHE A 210 -5.05 -2.24 -7.23
CA PHE A 210 -4.60 -1.41 -8.36
C PHE A 210 -5.05 0.05 -8.21
N ARG A 211 -6.37 0.28 -8.05
CA ARG A 211 -6.96 1.63 -8.00
C ARG A 211 -6.37 2.46 -6.85
N PHE A 212 -6.35 1.92 -5.63
CA PHE A 212 -5.81 2.62 -4.46
C PHE A 212 -4.30 2.91 -4.57
N ASN A 213 -3.52 2.12 -5.33
CA ASN A 213 -2.10 2.41 -5.55
C ASN A 213 -1.83 3.39 -6.71
N ASN A 214 -2.85 3.80 -7.46
CA ASN A 214 -2.72 4.70 -8.62
C ASN A 214 -3.41 6.07 -8.43
N VAL A 215 -3.75 6.43 -7.19
CA VAL A 215 -4.33 7.71 -6.77
C VAL A 215 -3.36 8.56 -5.94
N LYS A 216 -3.68 9.83 -5.68
CA LYS A 216 -2.88 10.75 -4.84
C LYS A 216 -3.07 10.46 -3.33
N TYR A 217 -2.85 9.22 -2.92
CA TYR A 217 -2.95 8.85 -1.52
C TYR A 217 -1.83 9.47 -0.69
N HIS A 218 -2.20 10.19 0.38
CA HIS A 218 -1.32 10.81 1.35
C HIS A 218 -1.08 9.88 2.55
N GLY A 219 0.14 9.89 3.09
CA GLY A 219 0.48 9.08 4.26
C GLY A 219 0.56 7.56 3.98
N ASP A 220 0.31 6.78 5.04
CA ASP A 220 0.41 5.32 5.03
C ASP A 220 -0.96 4.68 4.79
N PHE A 221 -0.98 3.61 4.00
CA PHE A 221 -2.12 2.70 3.97
C PHE A 221 -2.13 1.91 5.27
N ILE A 222 -3.22 2.02 6.03
CA ILE A 222 -3.39 1.30 7.28
C ILE A 222 -4.53 0.29 7.13
N PHE A 223 -4.24 -0.96 7.44
CA PHE A 223 -5.24 -2.03 7.49
C PHE A 223 -5.27 -2.69 8.86
N ALA A 224 -6.21 -3.61 9.09
CA ALA A 224 -6.34 -4.34 10.35
C ALA A 224 -5.90 -5.81 10.25
N PHE A 225 -5.21 -6.31 11.27
CA PHE A 225 -4.89 -7.73 11.51
C PHE A 225 -5.14 -8.07 12.99
N ASP A 226 -6.40 -7.94 13.40
CA ASP A 226 -6.80 -7.99 14.81
C ASP A 226 -6.85 -9.41 15.38
N HIS A 227 -7.09 -10.44 14.56
CA HIS A 227 -7.20 -11.84 14.99
C HIS A 227 -6.23 -12.75 14.24
N LEU A 228 -5.55 -13.65 14.94
CA LEU A 228 -4.61 -14.61 14.31
C LEU A 228 -5.34 -15.63 13.42
N SER A 229 -6.61 -15.92 13.70
CA SER A 229 -7.46 -16.81 12.86
C SER A 229 -7.60 -16.31 11.41
N ASP A 230 -7.47 -15.00 11.18
CA ASP A 230 -7.51 -14.41 9.83
C ASP A 230 -6.18 -14.58 9.05
N ARG A 231 -5.16 -15.22 9.62
CA ARG A 231 -3.78 -15.34 9.09
C ARG A 231 -3.71 -15.66 7.60
N GLU A 232 -4.27 -16.79 7.16
CA GLU A 232 -4.13 -17.23 5.77
C GLU A 232 -4.79 -16.23 4.80
N LEU A 233 -5.95 -15.67 5.18
CA LEU A 233 -6.65 -14.67 4.38
C LEU A 233 -5.86 -13.35 4.32
N ILE A 234 -5.36 -12.87 5.46
CA ILE A 234 -4.53 -11.65 5.52
C ILE A 234 -3.27 -11.81 4.68
N ILE A 235 -2.60 -12.96 4.74
CA ILE A 235 -1.43 -13.26 3.92
C ILE A 235 -1.77 -13.16 2.43
N ASP A 236 -2.84 -13.82 1.97
CA ASP A 236 -3.30 -13.73 0.57
C ASP A 236 -3.55 -12.27 0.14
N LYS A 237 -4.24 -11.50 0.98
CA LYS A 237 -4.60 -10.11 0.66
C LYS A 237 -3.42 -9.14 0.75
N ILE A 238 -2.46 -9.35 1.64
CA ILE A 238 -1.20 -8.58 1.67
C ILE A 238 -0.41 -8.86 0.40
N GLN A 239 -0.27 -10.13 0.00
CA GLN A 239 0.42 -10.48 -1.25
C GLN A 239 -0.27 -9.81 -2.44
N MET A 240 -1.61 -9.88 -2.51
CA MET A 240 -2.41 -9.18 -3.52
C MET A 240 -2.17 -7.66 -3.52
N TRP A 241 -2.13 -7.02 -2.34
CA TRP A 241 -1.82 -5.59 -2.23
C TRP A 241 -0.41 -5.26 -2.75
N LYS A 242 0.57 -6.05 -2.32
CA LYS A 242 1.99 -5.91 -2.69
C LYS A 242 2.24 -6.10 -4.17
N ARG A 243 1.35 -6.75 -4.91
CA ARG A 243 1.41 -6.81 -6.39
C ARG A 243 1.50 -5.42 -7.04
N TYR A 244 0.85 -4.42 -6.46
CA TYR A 244 0.73 -3.09 -7.07
C TYR A 244 1.63 -2.04 -6.43
N THR A 245 2.37 -2.39 -5.38
CA THR A 245 3.18 -1.42 -4.64
C THR A 245 4.30 -2.02 -3.83
N ASN A 246 5.43 -1.30 -3.82
CA ASN A 246 6.53 -1.52 -2.89
C ASN A 246 6.37 -0.73 -1.58
N LYS A 247 5.33 0.11 -1.47
CA LYS A 247 5.02 0.79 -0.20
C LYS A 247 4.72 -0.27 0.85
N GLN A 248 5.17 -0.01 2.08
CA GLN A 248 4.96 -0.90 3.20
C GLN A 248 3.69 -0.45 3.93
N PRO A 249 2.58 -1.17 3.82
CA PRO A 249 1.39 -0.79 4.57
C PRO A 249 1.62 -1.02 6.06
N LYS A 250 0.91 -0.24 6.86
CA LYS A 250 0.80 -0.44 8.30
C LYS A 250 -0.38 -1.37 8.59
N MET A 251 -0.23 -2.20 9.61
CA MET A 251 -1.25 -3.13 10.04
C MET A 251 -1.51 -2.90 11.52
N TYR A 252 -2.73 -2.51 11.87
CA TYR A 252 -3.19 -2.51 13.25
C TYR A 252 -3.18 -3.94 13.80
N VAL A 253 -2.58 -4.11 14.97
CA VAL A 253 -2.50 -5.37 15.69
C VAL A 253 -3.00 -5.11 17.10
N LEU A 254 -4.24 -5.53 17.39
CA LEU A 254 -4.83 -5.43 18.71
C LEU A 254 -4.16 -6.39 19.69
N SER A 255 -3.84 -5.93 20.90
CA SER A 255 -3.25 -6.72 21.98
C SER A 255 -3.96 -6.47 23.31
N GLY A 256 -3.99 -7.49 24.18
CA GLY A 256 -4.58 -7.41 25.51
C GLY A 256 -6.11 -7.25 25.49
N PHE A 257 -6.80 -7.74 24.45
CA PHE A 257 -8.26 -7.71 24.35
C PHE A 257 -8.89 -9.04 24.73
N GLU A 258 -8.63 -10.11 23.94
CA GLU A 258 -9.21 -11.45 24.14
C GLU A 258 -8.68 -12.11 25.43
N SER A 259 -7.36 -12.10 25.63
CA SER A 259 -6.71 -12.49 26.89
C SER A 259 -5.60 -11.50 27.25
N GLN A 260 -5.01 -11.67 28.44
CA GLN A 260 -4.00 -10.78 29.02
C GLN A 260 -2.82 -11.57 29.60
N ASP A 261 -2.52 -12.71 28.99
CA ASP A 261 -1.55 -13.71 29.40
C ASP A 261 -0.43 -13.88 28.34
N GLU A 262 0.44 -14.86 28.56
CA GLU A 262 1.51 -15.23 27.63
C GLU A 262 0.99 -15.65 26.25
N PHE A 263 -0.21 -16.22 26.16
CA PHE A 263 -0.80 -16.65 24.89
C PHE A 263 -1.17 -15.46 23.99
N ASP A 264 -1.73 -14.38 24.55
CA ASP A 264 -1.98 -13.16 23.77
C ASP A 264 -0.67 -12.50 23.32
N ILE A 265 0.38 -12.51 24.16
CA ILE A 265 1.71 -12.01 23.79
C ILE A 265 2.32 -12.87 22.66
N GLU A 266 2.23 -14.19 22.73
CA GLU A 266 2.65 -15.08 21.65
C GLU A 266 1.88 -14.78 20.36
N ASN A 267 0.54 -14.66 20.44
CA ASN A 267 -0.30 -14.33 19.28
C ASN A 267 0.06 -12.98 18.66
N VAL A 268 0.45 -11.99 19.46
CA VAL A 268 0.98 -10.72 18.97
C VAL A 268 2.31 -10.91 18.24
N PHE A 269 3.25 -11.69 18.81
CA PHE A 269 4.54 -11.97 18.16
C PHE A 269 4.40 -12.79 16.87
N GLU A 270 3.48 -13.76 16.81
CA GLU A 270 3.21 -14.52 15.59
C GLU A 270 2.69 -13.59 14.48
N ARG A 271 1.74 -12.71 14.80
CA ARG A 271 1.27 -11.68 13.86
C ARG A 271 2.40 -10.75 13.43
N ILE A 272 3.26 -10.30 14.35
CA ILE A 272 4.45 -9.50 14.01
C ILE A 272 5.37 -10.27 13.05
N SER A 273 5.64 -11.55 13.30
CA SER A 273 6.49 -12.39 12.46
C SER A 273 5.93 -12.53 11.03
N ILE A 274 4.61 -12.72 10.90
CA ILE A 274 3.92 -12.73 9.60
C ILE A 274 4.11 -11.38 8.90
N LEU A 275 3.90 -10.27 9.61
CA LEU A 275 4.05 -8.93 9.04
C LEU A 275 5.50 -8.61 8.64
N MET A 276 6.50 -9.09 9.40
CA MET A 276 7.91 -9.01 9.02
C MET A 276 8.14 -9.72 7.69
N ARG A 277 7.70 -10.99 7.61
CA ARG A 277 7.86 -11.84 6.43
C ARG A 277 7.32 -11.19 5.16
N TYR A 278 6.14 -10.56 5.22
CA TYR A 278 5.51 -9.90 4.07
C TYR A 278 5.77 -8.39 3.96
N GLY A 279 6.79 -7.88 4.67
CA GLY A 279 7.25 -6.51 4.51
C GLY A 279 6.22 -5.45 4.88
N CYS A 280 5.43 -5.71 5.91
CA CYS A 280 4.44 -4.81 6.51
C CYS A 280 4.95 -4.27 7.86
N LEU A 281 4.38 -3.15 8.29
CA LEU A 281 4.71 -2.50 9.55
C LEU A 281 3.60 -2.74 10.58
N PRO A 282 3.85 -3.40 11.71
CA PRO A 282 2.87 -3.49 12.78
C PRO A 282 2.65 -2.12 13.44
N TYR A 283 1.41 -1.84 13.82
CA TYR A 283 1.05 -0.81 14.77
C TYR A 283 0.25 -1.46 15.91
N ILE A 284 0.92 -1.70 17.02
CA ILE A 284 0.36 -2.37 18.18
C ILE A 284 -0.62 -1.42 18.87
N MET A 285 -1.88 -1.84 18.90
CA MET A 285 -2.97 -1.18 19.62
C MET A 285 -3.20 -1.95 20.91
N ARG A 286 -2.85 -1.36 22.04
CA ARG A 286 -3.05 -1.98 23.34
C ARG A 286 -4.45 -1.67 23.84
N HIS A 287 -5.28 -2.69 24.01
CA HIS A 287 -6.56 -2.53 24.66
C HIS A 287 -6.38 -2.27 26.16
N LYS A 288 -7.23 -1.43 26.78
CA LYS A 288 -7.08 -0.96 28.17
C LYS A 288 -6.82 -2.08 29.20
N ASN A 289 -7.33 -3.28 28.94
CA ASN A 289 -7.17 -4.43 29.83
C ASN A 289 -5.73 -4.92 29.95
N TYR A 290 -4.80 -4.56 29.05
CA TYR A 290 -3.38 -4.94 29.17
C TYR A 290 -2.77 -4.57 30.54
N LYS A 291 -3.29 -3.52 31.20
CA LYS A 291 -2.88 -3.08 32.54
C LYS A 291 -3.17 -4.10 33.64
N LYS A 292 -4.12 -5.02 33.42
CA LYS A 292 -4.48 -6.10 34.35
C LYS A 292 -3.50 -7.28 34.28
N SER A 293 -2.67 -7.35 33.22
CA SER A 293 -1.70 -8.43 33.02
C SER A 293 -0.49 -8.29 33.95
N LYS A 294 0.00 -9.42 34.49
CA LYS A 294 1.34 -9.48 35.10
C LYS A 294 2.44 -9.09 34.10
N TYR A 295 2.20 -9.27 32.80
CA TYR A 295 3.08 -8.90 31.71
C TYR A 295 2.77 -7.53 31.09
N SER A 296 2.12 -6.62 31.83
CA SER A 296 1.81 -5.26 31.35
C SER A 296 3.04 -4.52 30.78
N GLY A 297 4.21 -4.76 31.37
CA GLY A 297 5.50 -4.29 30.87
C GLY A 297 5.77 -4.74 29.42
N MET A 298 5.57 -6.03 29.10
CA MET A 298 5.79 -6.57 27.77
C MET A 298 4.92 -5.92 26.70
N TYR A 299 3.62 -5.76 26.96
CA TYR A 299 2.72 -5.04 26.06
C TYR A 299 3.22 -3.63 25.73
N ILE A 300 3.74 -2.92 26.75
CA ILE A 300 4.31 -1.58 26.56
C ILE A 300 5.53 -1.63 25.66
N GLN A 301 6.45 -2.57 25.88
CA GLN A 301 7.70 -2.62 25.13
C GLN A 301 7.51 -3.09 23.69
N ILE A 302 6.65 -4.08 23.44
CA ILE A 302 6.30 -4.52 22.08
C ILE A 302 5.73 -3.32 21.30
N ALA A 303 4.82 -2.55 21.90
CA ALA A 303 4.28 -1.35 21.26
C ALA A 303 5.35 -0.27 21.02
N ARG A 304 6.27 -0.03 21.97
CA ARG A 304 7.37 0.95 21.80
C ARG A 304 8.32 0.54 20.67
N TRP A 305 8.62 -0.76 20.54
CA TRP A 305 9.46 -1.31 19.49
C TRP A 305 8.80 -1.24 18.11
N CYS A 306 7.56 -1.73 18.00
CA CYS A 306 6.84 -1.84 16.72
C CYS A 306 6.33 -0.50 16.19
N ASN A 307 5.79 0.37 17.05
CA ASN A 307 5.14 1.61 16.62
C ASN A 307 6.16 2.68 16.17
N GLN A 308 7.45 2.40 16.30
CA GLN A 308 8.55 3.18 15.74
C GLN A 308 9.22 2.40 14.60
N PRO A 309 8.87 2.65 13.33
CA PRO A 309 9.36 1.86 12.20
C PRO A 309 10.88 1.76 12.09
N GLN A 310 11.61 2.74 12.63
CA GLN A 310 13.08 2.73 12.66
C GLN A 310 13.64 1.64 13.59
N PHE A 311 13.01 1.37 14.73
CA PHE A 311 13.43 0.29 15.61
C PHE A 311 13.05 -1.06 15.02
N TYR A 312 11.77 -1.27 14.74
CA TYR A 312 11.25 -2.50 14.14
C TYR A 312 12.06 -3.00 12.92
N LYS A 313 12.47 -2.10 12.02
CA LYS A 313 13.22 -2.48 10.81
C LYS A 313 14.70 -2.79 11.06
N LYS A 314 15.32 -2.19 12.07
CA LYS A 314 16.78 -2.20 12.24
C LYS A 314 17.27 -3.16 13.31
N MET A 315 16.40 -3.58 14.23
CA MET A 315 16.79 -4.40 15.38
C MET A 315 15.67 -5.36 15.79
N SER A 316 16.06 -6.51 16.32
CA SER A 316 15.14 -7.46 16.96
C SER A 316 14.52 -6.86 18.23
N PHE A 317 13.51 -7.54 18.80
CA PHE A 317 12.95 -7.11 20.08
C PHE A 317 14.01 -7.15 21.19
N ARG A 318 14.85 -8.19 21.19
CA ARG A 318 15.95 -8.33 22.15
C ARG A 318 16.95 -7.19 22.04
N GLU A 319 17.45 -6.92 20.84
CA GLU A 319 18.39 -5.83 20.58
C GLU A 319 17.79 -4.46 20.94
N PHE A 320 16.48 -4.27 20.74
CA PHE A 320 15.79 -3.07 21.21
C PHE A 320 15.86 -2.94 22.74
N CYS A 321 15.57 -4.00 23.48
CA CYS A 321 15.62 -4.00 24.94
C CYS A 321 17.05 -3.80 25.47
N GLU A 322 18.03 -4.49 24.92
CA GLU A 322 19.46 -4.35 25.24
C GLU A 322 19.99 -2.94 24.93
N ARG A 323 19.61 -2.37 23.79
CA ARG A 323 19.96 -0.98 23.45
C ARG A 323 19.41 0.01 24.46
N ASN A 324 18.17 -0.15 24.90
CA ASN A 324 17.60 0.71 25.94
C ASN A 324 18.34 0.53 27.28
N GLN A 325 18.81 -0.69 27.60
CA GLN A 325 19.65 -0.93 28.77
C GLN A 325 21.01 -0.24 28.66
N PHE A 326 21.64 -0.27 27.49
CA PHE A 326 22.93 0.37 27.25
C PHE A 326 22.89 1.89 27.51
N TYR A 327 21.78 2.55 27.17
CA TYR A 327 21.57 3.98 27.42
C TYR A 327 20.91 4.29 28.78
N HIS A 328 20.71 3.29 29.64
CA HIS A 328 20.10 3.49 30.95
C HIS A 328 21.09 4.19 31.89
N SER A 329 20.66 5.28 32.51
CA SER A 329 21.54 6.15 33.30
C SER A 329 22.09 5.49 34.58
N ASN A 330 21.39 4.49 35.12
CA ASN A 330 21.81 3.79 36.33
C ASN A 330 22.22 2.36 36.00
N SER A 331 23.53 2.13 35.84
CA SER A 331 24.13 0.83 35.52
C SER A 331 23.82 -0.29 36.52
N ASN A 332 23.42 0.03 37.75
CA ASN A 332 23.08 -0.95 38.79
C ASN A 332 21.64 -1.47 38.72
N THR A 333 20.83 -0.99 37.75
CA THR A 333 19.43 -1.36 37.63
C THR A 333 19.07 -1.70 36.19
N TYR A 334 18.08 -2.57 36.02
CA TYR A 334 17.50 -2.81 34.70
C TYR A 334 16.47 -1.74 34.36
N CYS A 335 16.59 -1.17 33.16
CA CYS A 335 15.58 -0.31 32.59
C CYS A 335 14.27 -1.10 32.36
N ALA A 336 13.15 -0.38 32.21
CA ALA A 336 11.84 -1.01 32.10
C ALA A 336 11.71 -1.99 30.92
N SER A 337 12.42 -1.73 29.81
CA SER A 337 12.36 -2.62 28.65
C SER A 337 13.12 -3.92 28.86
N TYR A 338 14.34 -3.83 29.38
CA TYR A 338 15.19 -4.99 29.60
C TYR A 338 14.62 -5.88 30.71
N ARG A 339 14.12 -5.27 31.79
CA ARG A 339 13.44 -6.01 32.87
C ARG A 339 12.22 -6.79 32.37
N ALA A 340 11.32 -6.14 31.63
CA ALA A 340 10.12 -6.78 31.11
C ALA A 340 10.47 -7.97 30.20
N MET A 341 11.50 -7.82 29.35
CA MET A 341 12.00 -8.88 28.49
C MET A 341 12.54 -10.07 29.30
N LEU A 342 13.42 -9.83 30.28
CA LEU A 342 14.02 -10.89 31.09
C LEU A 342 13.00 -11.62 31.97
N GLU A 343 12.06 -10.90 32.59
CA GLU A 343 10.98 -11.50 33.38
C GLU A 343 10.10 -12.40 32.51
N PHE A 344 9.70 -11.92 31.33
CA PHE A 344 8.89 -12.73 30.42
C PHE A 344 9.64 -13.93 29.87
N GLU A 345 10.91 -13.77 29.49
CA GLU A 345 11.75 -14.85 28.96
C GLU A 345 12.05 -15.91 30.02
N LYS A 346 12.23 -15.51 31.28
CA LYS A 346 12.38 -16.46 32.40
C LYS A 346 11.13 -17.32 32.58
N ASP A 347 9.95 -16.69 32.50
CA ASP A 347 8.67 -17.40 32.64
C ASP A 347 8.32 -18.22 31.39
N ASN A 348 8.72 -17.76 30.19
CA ASN A 348 8.30 -18.29 28.89
C ASN A 348 9.48 -18.44 27.91
N PRO A 349 10.48 -19.29 28.20
CA PRO A 349 11.72 -19.38 27.42
C PRO A 349 11.48 -19.83 25.96
N GLU A 350 10.47 -20.68 25.73
CA GLU A 350 10.15 -21.17 24.38
C GLU A 350 9.63 -20.05 23.46
N ILE A 351 8.76 -19.18 23.99
CA ILE A 351 8.24 -18.01 23.24
C ILE A 351 9.40 -17.04 22.95
N ALA A 352 10.25 -16.75 23.93
CA ALA A 352 11.38 -15.86 23.76
C ALA A 352 12.35 -16.36 22.68
N SER A 353 12.75 -17.64 22.76
CA SER A 353 13.64 -18.28 21.77
C SER A 353 13.06 -18.22 20.35
N LYS A 354 11.75 -18.35 20.22
CA LYS A 354 11.07 -18.34 18.91
C LYS A 354 11.01 -16.95 18.27
N TYR A 355 10.83 -15.88 19.04
CA TYR A 355 10.48 -14.57 18.47
C TYR A 355 11.41 -13.40 18.80
N PHE A 356 12.11 -13.38 19.95
CA PHE A 356 12.77 -12.16 20.43
C PHE A 356 13.92 -11.70 19.53
N ASP A 357 14.54 -12.65 18.82
CA ASP A 357 15.70 -12.44 17.97
C ASP A 357 15.36 -12.31 16.48
N LYS A 358 14.08 -12.36 16.11
CA LYS A 358 13.64 -12.15 14.73
C LYS A 358 13.91 -10.72 14.27
N LYS A 359 14.46 -10.58 13.07
CA LYS A 359 14.76 -9.28 12.45
C LYS A 359 13.96 -9.10 11.18
N PHE A 360 13.38 -7.92 11.02
CA PHE A 360 12.61 -7.55 9.82
C PHE A 360 13.38 -7.83 8.53
N ASN A 361 14.69 -7.53 8.48
CA ASN A 361 15.45 -7.70 7.26
C ASN A 361 15.76 -9.15 6.88
N ASP A 362 15.82 -10.03 7.87
CA ASP A 362 16.15 -11.43 7.66
C ASP A 362 14.88 -12.20 7.25
N GLU A 363 13.74 -11.81 7.83
CA GLU A 363 12.42 -12.41 7.59
C GLU A 363 11.76 -11.91 6.30
N ASN A 364 11.92 -10.63 5.95
CA ASN A 364 11.16 -10.01 4.86
C ASN A 364 11.57 -10.55 3.48
N ILE A 365 10.65 -11.30 2.86
CA ILE A 365 10.85 -11.95 1.56
C ILE A 365 10.89 -10.97 0.38
N TYR A 366 10.63 -9.68 0.62
CA TYR A 366 10.55 -8.61 -0.38
C TYR A 366 11.74 -7.64 -0.39
N LEU A 367 12.75 -7.81 0.48
CA LEU A 367 13.90 -6.89 0.51
C LEU A 367 14.88 -7.06 -0.64
N MET A 368 14.98 -8.26 -1.20
CA MET A 368 15.55 -8.43 -2.52
C MET A 368 14.43 -8.14 -3.52
N SER A 369 14.50 -7.00 -4.19
CA SER A 369 13.58 -6.66 -5.26
C SER A 369 13.55 -7.81 -6.27
N TYR A 370 12.35 -8.29 -6.61
CA TYR A 370 12.13 -9.43 -7.48
C TYR A 370 12.57 -9.15 -8.93
N GLY A 371 13.09 -7.96 -9.21
CA GLY A 371 13.56 -7.49 -10.49
C GLY A 371 12.66 -6.40 -11.07
N TYR A 372 13.25 -5.49 -11.85
CA TYR A 372 12.54 -4.49 -12.64
C TYR A 372 11.70 -5.14 -13.74
N GLY A 373 10.56 -4.55 -14.09
CA GLY A 373 9.76 -4.96 -15.26
C GLY A 373 8.92 -6.21 -15.05
N ARG A 374 8.93 -6.76 -13.84
CA ARG A 374 8.05 -7.84 -13.43
C ARG A 374 6.81 -7.22 -12.84
N ARG A 375 5.66 -7.57 -13.41
CA ARG A 375 4.33 -7.08 -13.02
C ARG A 375 4.11 -7.17 -11.50
N TYR A 376 4.83 -8.08 -10.85
CA TYR A 376 4.87 -8.24 -9.42
C TYR A 376 6.31 -8.23 -8.93
N CYS A 377 6.75 -7.07 -8.44
CA CYS A 377 7.87 -6.99 -7.51
C CYS A 377 7.67 -7.88 -6.26
N ASN A 378 6.48 -8.46 -6.07
CA ASN A 378 6.04 -9.32 -4.97
C ASN A 378 5.07 -10.41 -5.51
N LYS A 379 5.59 -11.45 -6.19
CA LYS A 379 4.76 -12.56 -6.74
C LYS A 379 3.94 -13.24 -5.62
N GLN A 380 2.76 -13.78 -5.96
CA GLN A 380 2.02 -14.66 -5.05
C GLN A 380 2.90 -15.83 -4.59
N GLU A 381 2.69 -16.32 -3.37
CA GLU A 381 3.38 -17.50 -2.90
C GLU A 381 3.19 -18.69 -3.85
N CYS A 382 4.26 -19.46 -4.04
CA CYS A 382 4.27 -20.62 -4.93
C CYS A 382 3.14 -21.61 -4.59
N ARG A 383 2.78 -21.73 -3.31
CA ARG A 383 1.65 -22.51 -2.80
C ARG A 383 0.33 -22.21 -3.51
N GLN A 384 0.05 -20.93 -3.78
CA GLN A 384 -1.20 -20.52 -4.42
C GLN A 384 -1.21 -20.89 -5.92
N CYS A 385 -0.06 -20.82 -6.58
CA CYS A 385 0.09 -21.35 -7.94
C CYS A 385 -0.17 -22.87 -7.98
N LYS A 386 0.30 -23.62 -6.97
CA LYS A 386 0.04 -25.06 -6.86
C LYS A 386 -1.44 -25.37 -6.64
N LEU A 387 -2.09 -24.66 -5.71
CA LEU A 387 -3.53 -24.83 -5.43
C LEU A 387 -4.40 -24.55 -6.67
N SER A 388 -3.97 -23.62 -7.52
CA SER A 388 -4.66 -23.30 -8.77
C SER A 388 -4.28 -24.18 -9.96
N LEU A 389 -3.39 -25.18 -9.77
CA LEU A 389 -2.86 -26.05 -10.82
C LEU A 389 -2.22 -25.28 -12.00
N LYS A 390 -1.59 -24.15 -11.68
CA LYS A 390 -0.97 -23.22 -12.65
C LYS A 390 0.49 -22.93 -12.31
N CYS A 391 1.14 -23.84 -11.60
CA CYS A 391 2.55 -23.70 -11.25
C CYS A 391 3.47 -24.29 -12.34
N TRP A 392 4.77 -24.09 -12.20
CA TRP A 392 5.75 -24.62 -13.16
C TRP A 392 5.71 -26.15 -13.26
N ASP A 393 5.47 -26.84 -12.15
CA ASP A 393 5.35 -28.30 -12.15
C ASP A 393 4.17 -28.76 -13.01
N ASP A 394 3.05 -28.04 -12.99
CA ASP A 394 1.88 -28.37 -13.82
C ASP A 394 2.12 -28.06 -15.30
N ILE A 395 2.76 -26.93 -15.58
CA ILE A 395 3.06 -26.47 -16.94
C ILE A 395 4.03 -27.44 -17.64
N VAL A 396 5.16 -27.77 -17.00
CA VAL A 396 6.18 -28.65 -17.58
C VAL A 396 5.67 -30.08 -17.75
N ASN A 397 4.75 -30.53 -16.89
CA ASN A 397 4.12 -31.85 -17.01
C ASN A 397 2.91 -31.86 -17.97
N GLY A 398 2.65 -30.78 -18.72
CA GLY A 398 1.59 -30.72 -19.72
C GLY A 398 0.16 -30.69 -19.16
N LYS A 399 -0.02 -30.31 -17.89
CA LYS A 399 -1.34 -30.21 -17.24
C LYS A 399 -2.05 -28.89 -17.50
N VAL A 400 -1.34 -27.90 -18.05
CA VAL A 400 -1.87 -26.57 -18.36
C VAL A 400 -1.98 -26.42 -19.87
N ARG A 401 -3.14 -25.96 -20.35
CA ARG A 401 -3.37 -25.74 -21.79
C ARG A 401 -2.52 -24.58 -22.32
N ASN A 402 -2.17 -24.63 -23.61
CA ASN A 402 -1.36 -23.60 -24.26
C ASN A 402 -1.94 -22.19 -24.15
N ASP A 403 -3.26 -22.03 -24.30
CA ASP A 403 -3.94 -20.73 -24.20
C ASP A 403 -3.79 -20.11 -22.80
N GLU A 404 -3.86 -20.94 -21.75
CA GLU A 404 -3.62 -20.49 -20.38
C GLU A 404 -2.14 -20.17 -20.13
N ILE A 405 -1.20 -20.91 -20.74
CA ILE A 405 0.24 -20.57 -20.68
C ILE A 405 0.51 -19.23 -21.35
N ILE A 406 -0.08 -18.95 -22.53
CA ILE A 406 -0.01 -17.64 -23.20
C ILE A 406 -0.48 -16.57 -22.24
N LYS A 407 -1.67 -16.75 -21.66
CA LYS A 407 -2.24 -15.79 -20.72
C LYS A 407 -1.27 -15.53 -19.56
N LEU A 408 -0.87 -16.56 -18.83
CA LEU A 408 -0.01 -16.42 -17.65
C LEU A 408 1.35 -15.79 -17.98
N TYR A 409 1.98 -16.21 -19.08
CA TYR A 409 3.30 -15.73 -19.47
C TYR A 409 3.24 -14.28 -19.94
N TYR A 410 2.39 -13.96 -20.92
CA TYR A 410 2.33 -12.61 -21.48
C TYR A 410 1.70 -11.60 -20.52
N SER A 411 0.83 -12.03 -19.60
CA SER A 411 0.37 -11.18 -18.50
C SER A 411 1.39 -11.04 -17.37
N SER A 412 2.61 -11.58 -17.49
CA SER A 412 3.66 -11.58 -16.46
C SER A 412 3.23 -12.18 -15.10
N GLU A 413 2.23 -13.07 -15.08
CA GLU A 413 1.85 -13.88 -13.90
C GLU A 413 2.78 -15.09 -13.75
N LEU A 414 3.27 -15.62 -14.87
CA LEU A 414 4.32 -16.63 -14.94
C LEU A 414 5.69 -15.97 -15.14
N ASP A 415 6.62 -16.35 -14.27
CA ASP A 415 8.01 -15.89 -14.26
C ASP A 415 8.89 -17.09 -13.92
N SER A 416 9.86 -17.40 -14.77
CA SER A 416 10.77 -18.54 -14.63
C SER A 416 11.68 -18.42 -13.40
N THR A 417 11.92 -17.21 -12.93
CA THR A 417 12.78 -16.95 -11.76
C THR A 417 12.09 -17.13 -10.44
N CYS A 418 10.77 -17.30 -10.42
CA CYS A 418 10.09 -17.61 -9.16
C CYS A 418 10.55 -18.93 -8.54
N LEU A 419 11.17 -19.79 -9.34
CA LEU A 419 11.81 -21.04 -8.95
C LEU A 419 13.10 -20.80 -8.14
N GLU A 420 13.64 -19.58 -8.14
CA GLU A 420 14.83 -19.20 -7.38
C GLU A 420 14.48 -18.47 -6.07
N TYR A 421 13.19 -18.27 -5.76
CA TYR A 421 12.78 -17.55 -4.55
C TYR A 421 12.84 -18.46 -3.32
N LYS A 422 13.11 -17.88 -2.15
CA LYS A 422 13.15 -18.61 -0.88
C LYS A 422 11.85 -19.37 -0.56
N ASN A 423 10.72 -18.88 -1.07
CA ASN A 423 9.39 -19.46 -0.89
C ASN A 423 8.92 -20.29 -2.11
N ALA A 424 9.84 -20.71 -2.98
CA ALA A 424 9.51 -21.60 -4.10
C ALA A 424 9.17 -23.01 -3.56
N GLU A 425 8.01 -23.53 -3.96
CA GLU A 425 7.60 -24.90 -3.63
C GLU A 425 7.64 -25.84 -4.85
N CYS A 426 7.73 -25.30 -6.06
CA CYS A 426 7.84 -26.10 -7.29
C CYS A 426 9.13 -26.93 -7.27
N SER A 427 9.04 -28.17 -7.74
CA SER A 427 10.19 -29.07 -7.93
C SER A 427 10.95 -28.79 -9.24
N THR A 428 10.29 -28.12 -10.20
CA THR A 428 10.86 -27.73 -11.48
C THR A 428 12.10 -26.85 -11.29
N LYS A 429 13.21 -27.24 -11.93
CA LYS A 429 14.45 -26.45 -11.91
C LYS A 429 14.35 -25.25 -12.87
N PRO A 430 14.96 -24.09 -12.55
CA PRO A 430 14.95 -22.92 -13.43
C PRO A 430 15.37 -23.23 -14.88
N VAL A 431 16.40 -24.05 -15.08
CA VAL A 431 16.88 -24.46 -16.41
C VAL A 431 15.77 -25.15 -17.22
N ILE A 432 15.00 -26.04 -16.60
CA ILE A 432 13.90 -26.75 -17.27
C ILE A 432 12.80 -25.77 -17.68
N ALA A 433 12.47 -24.81 -16.81
CA ALA A 433 11.50 -23.76 -17.14
C ALA A 433 11.99 -22.87 -18.31
N GLY A 434 13.28 -22.52 -18.34
CA GLY A 434 13.89 -21.81 -19.46
C GLY A 434 13.77 -22.57 -20.78
N GLN A 435 14.10 -23.87 -20.78
CA GLN A 435 14.02 -24.74 -21.96
C GLN A 435 12.59 -24.92 -22.45
N PHE A 436 11.64 -25.03 -21.51
CA PHE A 436 10.23 -25.09 -21.83
C PHE A 436 9.79 -23.78 -22.51
N LEU A 437 10.10 -22.63 -21.92
CA LEU A 437 9.73 -21.33 -22.47
C LEU A 437 10.32 -21.10 -23.85
N SER A 438 11.61 -21.38 -24.06
CA SER A 438 12.23 -21.18 -25.37
C SER A 438 11.54 -21.99 -26.46
N LYS A 439 11.25 -23.28 -26.19
CA LYS A 439 10.49 -24.15 -27.11
C LYS A 439 9.06 -23.66 -27.31
N PHE A 440 8.37 -23.28 -26.23
CA PHE A 440 7.00 -22.81 -26.29
C PHE A 440 6.88 -21.53 -27.13
N ILE A 441 7.72 -20.53 -26.88
CA ILE A 441 7.72 -19.23 -27.56
C ILE A 441 8.09 -19.37 -29.05
N ILE A 442 8.93 -20.34 -29.41
CA ILE A 442 9.27 -20.60 -30.82
C ILE A 442 8.08 -21.19 -31.59
N ASN A 443 7.25 -22.01 -30.94
CA ASN A 443 6.18 -22.75 -31.60
C ASN A 443 4.78 -22.13 -31.45
N VAL A 444 4.61 -21.16 -30.54
CA VAL A 444 3.31 -20.51 -30.31
C VAL A 444 2.92 -19.66 -31.53
N ASN A 445 1.64 -19.73 -31.88
CA ASN A 445 1.09 -18.90 -32.94
C ASN A 445 0.99 -17.45 -32.46
N THR A 446 1.69 -16.53 -33.13
CA THR A 446 1.70 -15.10 -32.78
C THR A 446 0.30 -14.48 -32.77
N ASN A 447 -0.63 -14.98 -33.59
CA ASN A 447 -2.02 -14.52 -33.60
C ASN A 447 -2.76 -14.86 -32.30
N GLU A 448 -2.43 -15.98 -31.65
CA GLU A 448 -3.04 -16.35 -30.35
C GLU A 448 -2.60 -15.38 -29.25
N ILE A 449 -1.33 -14.98 -29.25
CA ILE A 449 -0.79 -13.96 -28.33
C ILE A 449 -1.49 -12.62 -28.56
N TYR A 450 -1.59 -12.20 -29.83
CA TYR A 450 -2.23 -10.95 -30.21
C TYR A 450 -3.71 -10.93 -29.79
N ASN A 451 -4.45 -12.00 -30.08
CA ASN A 451 -5.87 -12.11 -29.74
C ASN A 451 -6.09 -12.11 -28.22
N PHE A 452 -5.24 -12.79 -27.44
CA PHE A 452 -5.28 -12.73 -25.99
C PHE A 452 -5.13 -11.29 -25.49
N ILE A 453 -4.12 -10.57 -25.96
CA ILE A 453 -3.86 -9.19 -25.54
C ILE A 453 -4.99 -8.25 -25.96
N LYS A 454 -5.48 -8.38 -27.19
CA LYS A 454 -6.59 -7.57 -27.71
C LYS A 454 -7.85 -7.70 -26.87
N ASN A 455 -8.15 -8.92 -26.40
CA ASN A 455 -9.33 -9.20 -25.59
C ASN A 455 -9.09 -9.02 -24.08
N SER A 456 -7.88 -8.63 -23.67
CA SER A 456 -7.55 -8.43 -22.26
C SER A 456 -7.86 -7.01 -21.80
N GLU A 457 -8.55 -6.87 -20.67
CA GLU A 457 -8.70 -5.59 -19.96
C GLU A 457 -7.40 -5.25 -19.23
N ASN A 458 -6.40 -4.74 -19.96
CA ASN A 458 -5.13 -4.32 -19.37
C ASN A 458 -5.10 -2.80 -19.16
N GLU A 459 -5.28 -2.37 -17.91
CA GLU A 459 -5.00 -0.99 -17.50
C GLU A 459 -3.48 -0.73 -17.45
N LEU A 460 -3.07 0.40 -18.00
CA LEU A 460 -1.66 0.77 -18.11
C LEU A 460 -1.04 1.09 -16.74
N PRO A 461 0.04 0.42 -16.31
CA PRO A 461 0.73 0.78 -15.07
C PRO A 461 1.46 2.12 -15.23
N LYS A 462 1.11 3.15 -14.43
CA LYS A 462 1.75 4.50 -14.44
C LYS A 462 3.28 4.47 -14.36
N LYS A 463 3.89 3.44 -13.74
CA LYS A 463 5.34 3.36 -13.47
C LYS A 463 6.14 2.48 -14.45
N GLU A 464 5.49 1.73 -15.33
CA GLU A 464 6.14 0.74 -16.21
C GLU A 464 6.23 1.18 -17.67
N LEU A 465 5.90 2.44 -17.94
CA LEU A 465 6.09 3.14 -19.21
C LEU A 465 7.60 3.31 -19.50
N CYS A 466 8.26 2.24 -19.94
CA CYS A 466 9.60 2.34 -20.48
C CYS A 466 9.53 2.95 -21.88
N ILE A 467 10.02 4.19 -22.05
CA ILE A 467 10.30 4.75 -23.38
C ILE A 467 11.31 3.82 -24.06
N LEU A 468 10.99 3.36 -25.26
CA LEU A 468 11.80 2.38 -25.96
C LEU A 468 13.07 3.06 -26.51
N PRO A 469 14.25 2.47 -26.32
CA PRO A 469 15.43 2.89 -27.06
C PRO A 469 15.22 2.65 -28.56
N GLU A 470 15.66 3.57 -29.41
CA GLU A 470 15.68 3.41 -30.88
C GLU A 470 16.81 2.44 -31.29
N GLN A 471 16.68 1.17 -30.94
CA GLN A 471 17.68 0.13 -31.20
C GLN A 471 17.00 -1.13 -31.77
N ASP A 472 17.72 -1.87 -32.62
CA ASP A 472 17.24 -3.11 -33.23
C ASP A 472 17.57 -4.35 -32.38
N ASP A 473 17.04 -5.52 -32.76
CA ASP A 473 17.30 -6.78 -32.07
C ASP A 473 18.80 -7.18 -32.09
N LYS A 474 19.56 -6.72 -33.09
CA LYS A 474 21.01 -7.00 -33.19
C LYS A 474 21.77 -6.30 -32.07
N TYR A 475 21.46 -5.03 -31.80
CA TYR A 475 22.03 -4.28 -30.69
C TYR A 475 21.83 -5.02 -29.36
N TYR A 476 20.61 -5.44 -29.04
CA TYR A 476 20.32 -6.04 -27.74
C TYR A 476 20.98 -7.40 -27.51
N ILE A 477 21.04 -8.24 -28.55
CA ILE A 477 21.73 -9.52 -28.44
C ILE A 477 23.25 -9.32 -28.34
N ASN A 478 23.81 -8.36 -29.08
CA ASN A 478 25.22 -8.00 -28.92
C ASN A 478 25.51 -7.48 -27.50
N LEU A 479 24.64 -6.65 -26.95
CA LEU A 479 24.76 -6.17 -25.57
C LEU A 479 24.75 -7.33 -24.56
N LEU A 480 23.86 -8.31 -24.72
CA LEU A 480 23.86 -9.51 -23.86
C LEU A 480 25.15 -10.33 -24.02
N ASN A 481 25.62 -10.54 -25.25
CA ASN A 481 26.89 -11.22 -25.52
C ASN A 481 28.05 -10.47 -24.86
N GLU A 482 28.08 -9.15 -24.94
CA GLU A 482 29.14 -8.33 -24.36
C GLU A 482 29.18 -8.39 -22.84
N ILE A 483 28.02 -8.41 -22.19
CA ILE A 483 27.89 -8.48 -20.74
C ILE A 483 28.26 -9.87 -20.20
N PHE A 484 27.87 -10.94 -20.92
CA PHE A 484 27.97 -12.32 -20.43
C PHE A 484 28.95 -13.22 -21.22
N LYS A 485 29.98 -12.63 -21.86
CA LYS A 485 30.93 -13.27 -22.80
C LYS A 485 31.43 -14.66 -22.41
N SER A 486 31.62 -14.96 -21.12
CA SER A 486 32.24 -16.21 -20.66
C SER A 486 31.50 -16.90 -19.51
N ASP A 487 30.52 -16.25 -18.87
CA ASP A 487 29.85 -16.81 -17.69
C ASP A 487 28.40 -16.36 -17.58
N MET A 488 27.51 -17.24 -18.03
CA MET A 488 26.05 -17.05 -17.96
C MET A 488 25.49 -17.16 -16.53
N SER A 489 26.29 -17.57 -15.54
CA SER A 489 25.88 -17.67 -14.14
C SER A 489 26.15 -16.40 -13.33
N LYS A 490 26.94 -15.47 -13.87
CA LYS A 490 27.46 -14.31 -13.14
C LYS A 490 26.40 -13.21 -12.93
N GLU A 491 26.37 -12.67 -11.72
CA GLU A 491 25.71 -11.40 -11.42
C GLU A 491 26.71 -10.23 -11.65
N VAL A 492 26.30 -9.23 -12.43
CA VAL A 492 27.15 -8.10 -12.83
C VAL A 492 26.52 -6.78 -12.38
N ARG A 493 27.32 -5.87 -11.79
CA ARG A 493 26.87 -4.51 -11.43
C ARG A 493 26.81 -3.61 -12.66
N ILE A 494 25.77 -2.77 -12.78
CA ILE A 494 25.63 -1.86 -13.91
C ILE A 494 26.80 -0.87 -14.01
N ASN A 495 27.27 -0.31 -12.89
CA ASN A 495 28.46 0.56 -12.91
C ASN A 495 29.69 -0.12 -13.53
N ARG A 496 29.89 -1.41 -13.25
CA ARG A 496 30.99 -2.18 -13.85
C ARG A 496 30.81 -2.35 -15.36
N ILE A 497 29.59 -2.51 -15.85
CA ILE A 497 29.29 -2.57 -17.29
C ILE A 497 29.56 -1.22 -17.95
N ILE A 498 29.17 -0.12 -17.29
CA ILE A 498 29.44 1.23 -17.77
C ILE A 498 30.96 1.46 -17.91
N GLU A 499 31.74 1.00 -16.94
CA GLU A 499 33.21 1.05 -16.95
C GLU A 499 33.80 0.15 -18.06
N GLU A 500 33.37 -1.13 -18.14
CA GLU A 500 33.89 -2.10 -19.12
C GLU A 500 33.52 -1.74 -20.58
N LEU A 501 32.38 -1.09 -20.80
CA LEU A 501 31.97 -0.58 -22.12
C LEU A 501 32.46 0.84 -22.42
N ASN A 502 33.24 1.44 -21.51
CA ASN A 502 33.77 2.80 -21.62
C ASN A 502 32.71 3.87 -21.94
N ILE A 503 31.54 3.80 -21.29
CA ILE A 503 30.43 4.73 -21.54
C ILE A 503 30.59 5.96 -20.65
N GLU A 504 31.17 7.02 -21.20
CA GLU A 504 31.40 8.27 -20.46
C GLU A 504 30.19 9.20 -20.48
N VAL A 505 29.48 9.25 -21.62
CA VAL A 505 28.39 10.19 -21.91
C VAL A 505 27.12 9.83 -21.14
N GLU A 506 26.57 10.80 -20.39
CA GLU A 506 25.36 10.61 -19.56
C GLU A 506 24.12 10.20 -20.37
N LYS A 507 24.00 10.70 -21.61
CA LYS A 507 22.94 10.29 -22.55
C LYS A 507 22.99 8.79 -22.83
N ASP A 508 24.18 8.24 -23.05
CA ASP A 508 24.38 6.83 -23.41
C ASP A 508 24.22 5.91 -22.19
N LYS A 509 24.60 6.37 -20.99
CA LYS A 509 24.26 5.69 -19.72
C LYS A 509 22.74 5.55 -19.57
N LYS A 510 21.98 6.62 -19.87
CA LYS A 510 20.50 6.57 -19.85
C LYS A 510 19.95 5.61 -20.89
N VAL A 511 20.53 5.55 -22.09
CA VAL A 511 20.15 4.57 -23.12
C VAL A 511 20.40 3.14 -22.63
N LEU A 512 21.59 2.83 -22.12
CA LEU A 512 21.91 1.51 -21.56
C LEU A 512 20.92 1.10 -20.47
N ILE A 513 20.65 1.97 -19.50
CA ILE A 513 19.69 1.67 -18.42
C ILE A 513 18.29 1.39 -18.98
N LYS A 514 17.83 2.13 -20.00
CA LYS A 514 16.56 1.86 -20.68
C LYS A 514 16.58 0.53 -21.43
N SER A 515 17.69 0.19 -22.08
CA SER A 515 17.86 -1.10 -22.75
C SER A 515 17.80 -2.28 -21.78
N LEU A 516 18.48 -2.19 -20.64
CA LEU A 516 18.44 -3.21 -19.58
C LEU A 516 17.03 -3.35 -18.98
N LYS A 517 16.31 -2.24 -18.81
CA LYS A 517 14.91 -2.25 -18.37
C LYS A 517 14.01 -3.01 -19.36
N LEU A 518 14.19 -2.77 -20.65
CA LEU A 518 13.45 -3.48 -21.70
C LEU A 518 13.76 -4.98 -21.69
N LEU A 519 15.04 -5.35 -21.65
CA LEU A 519 15.47 -6.75 -21.55
C LEU A 519 14.88 -7.48 -20.33
N ALA A 520 14.70 -6.76 -19.21
CA ALA A 520 14.08 -7.31 -18.01
C ALA A 520 12.57 -7.54 -18.17
N ILE A 521 11.85 -6.59 -18.78
CA ILE A 521 10.41 -6.74 -19.11
C ILE A 521 10.18 -7.94 -20.04
N MET A 522 11.08 -8.13 -21.01
CA MET A 522 11.04 -9.24 -21.96
C MET A 522 11.49 -10.58 -21.36
N ASP A 523 11.78 -10.65 -20.06
CA ASP A 523 12.24 -11.86 -19.35
C ASP A 523 13.57 -12.43 -19.88
N PHE A 524 14.48 -11.60 -20.38
CA PHE A 524 15.83 -12.02 -20.79
C PHE A 524 16.88 -11.84 -19.69
N ILE A 525 16.68 -10.83 -18.83
CA ILE A 525 17.54 -10.59 -17.69
C ILE A 525 16.73 -10.36 -16.43
N ILE A 526 17.39 -10.52 -15.29
CA ILE A 526 16.89 -10.14 -13.97
C ILE A 526 17.64 -8.87 -13.58
N LEU A 527 16.91 -7.77 -13.42
CA LEU A 527 17.49 -6.46 -13.11
C LEU A 527 17.10 -6.03 -11.70
N SER A 528 18.02 -6.07 -10.74
CA SER A 528 17.67 -5.82 -9.32
C SER A 528 17.15 -4.39 -9.08
N LYS A 529 17.75 -3.38 -9.72
CA LYS A 529 17.29 -1.98 -9.66
C LYS A 529 17.37 -1.35 -11.03
N GLY A 530 16.36 -0.57 -11.41
CA GLY A 530 16.31 0.16 -12.68
C GLY A 530 17.17 1.42 -12.74
N ASN A 531 18.35 1.41 -12.11
CA ASN A 531 19.30 2.53 -12.07
C ASN A 531 20.75 2.00 -12.05
N LYS A 532 21.73 2.90 -12.01
CA LYS A 532 23.17 2.57 -12.08
C LYS A 532 23.69 1.66 -10.93
N ASP A 533 22.99 1.65 -9.80
CA ASP A 533 23.32 0.81 -8.64
C ASP A 533 22.69 -0.59 -8.73
N GLY A 534 22.02 -0.87 -9.85
CA GLY A 534 21.43 -2.16 -10.13
C GLY A 534 22.48 -3.23 -10.44
N LYS A 535 22.03 -4.47 -10.30
CA LYS A 535 22.74 -5.67 -10.70
C LYS A 535 21.91 -6.42 -11.72
N ILE A 536 22.58 -7.09 -12.65
CA ILE A 536 21.94 -7.91 -13.66
C ILE A 536 22.50 -9.33 -13.67
N LYS A 537 21.63 -10.29 -13.98
CA LYS A 537 21.98 -11.68 -14.32
C LYS A 537 21.04 -12.16 -15.43
N LEU A 538 21.45 -13.16 -16.21
CA LEU A 538 20.53 -13.79 -17.17
C LEU A 538 19.36 -14.46 -16.44
N SER A 539 18.15 -14.27 -16.97
CA SER A 539 17.00 -15.09 -16.55
C SER A 539 17.16 -16.52 -17.08
N PRO A 540 16.36 -17.49 -16.61
CA PRO A 540 16.33 -18.82 -17.21
C PRO A 540 16.08 -18.82 -18.73
N LEU A 541 15.15 -17.99 -19.22
CA LEU A 541 14.94 -17.83 -20.66
C LEU A 541 16.14 -17.15 -21.35
N GLY A 542 16.75 -16.15 -20.71
CA GLY A 542 17.94 -15.48 -21.22
C GLY A 542 19.11 -16.42 -21.42
N LYS A 543 19.34 -17.36 -20.49
CA LYS A 543 20.39 -18.39 -20.63
C LYS A 543 20.14 -19.28 -21.85
N GLU A 544 18.89 -19.70 -22.07
CA GLU A 544 18.51 -20.48 -23.25
C GLU A 544 18.61 -19.65 -24.53
N LEU A 545 18.23 -18.36 -24.51
CA LEU A 545 18.35 -17.48 -25.68
C LEU A 545 19.80 -17.43 -26.22
N MET A 546 20.77 -17.38 -25.31
CA MET A 546 22.20 -17.28 -25.66
C MET A 546 22.77 -18.57 -26.28
N SER A 547 22.16 -19.73 -26.03
CA SER A 547 22.59 -21.01 -26.62
C SER A 547 22.00 -21.28 -28.01
N LEU A 548 21.03 -20.48 -28.44
CA LEU A 548 20.30 -20.66 -29.70
C LEU A 548 20.96 -19.94 -30.88
N ASN A 549 20.67 -20.44 -32.08
CA ASN A 549 21.09 -19.78 -33.32
C ASN A 549 20.31 -18.46 -33.57
N ARG A 550 20.81 -17.65 -34.51
CA ARG A 550 20.28 -16.29 -34.74
C ARG A 550 18.81 -16.27 -35.17
N SER A 551 18.36 -17.25 -35.96
CA SER A 551 16.96 -17.32 -36.41
C SER A 551 16.01 -17.55 -35.24
N LYS A 552 16.33 -18.49 -34.34
CA LYS A 552 15.53 -18.75 -33.13
C LYS A 552 15.57 -17.59 -32.13
N GLN A 553 16.73 -16.96 -31.95
CA GLN A 553 16.85 -15.76 -31.11
C GLN A 553 15.91 -14.63 -31.57
N ARG A 554 15.80 -14.42 -32.89
CA ARG A 554 14.92 -13.40 -33.47
C ARG A 554 13.45 -13.69 -33.22
N ILE A 555 13.01 -14.95 -33.34
CA ILE A 555 11.61 -15.34 -33.06
C ILE A 555 11.27 -15.08 -31.59
N ILE A 556 12.13 -15.50 -30.66
CA ILE A 556 11.92 -15.26 -29.22
C ILE A 556 11.89 -13.76 -28.92
N TRP A 557 12.81 -12.98 -29.49
CA TRP A 557 12.81 -11.53 -29.37
C TRP A 557 11.48 -10.93 -29.80
N GLN A 558 11.02 -11.25 -31.01
CA GLN A 558 9.77 -10.74 -31.59
C GLN A 558 8.57 -11.11 -30.72
N ASN A 559 8.38 -12.39 -30.39
CA ASN A 559 7.25 -12.84 -29.59
C ASN A 559 7.29 -12.25 -28.18
N ASN A 560 8.47 -11.99 -27.58
CA ASN A 560 8.55 -11.38 -26.26
C ASN A 560 8.30 -9.87 -26.25
N THR A 561 8.23 -9.19 -27.40
CA THR A 561 7.76 -7.79 -27.46
C THR A 561 6.33 -7.64 -26.96
N TYR A 562 5.50 -8.69 -27.11
CA TYR A 562 4.15 -8.75 -26.56
C TYR A 562 4.09 -8.76 -25.03
N ARG A 563 5.22 -8.91 -24.32
CA ARG A 563 5.28 -8.75 -22.86
C ARG A 563 5.37 -7.28 -22.43
N ILE A 564 5.63 -6.35 -23.35
CA ILE A 564 5.87 -4.95 -23.02
C ILE A 564 4.52 -4.28 -22.69
N PRO A 565 4.29 -3.77 -21.46
CA PRO A 565 2.97 -3.29 -21.02
C PRO A 565 2.37 -2.21 -21.91
N ILE A 566 3.20 -1.28 -22.40
CA ILE A 566 2.72 -0.22 -23.31
C ILE A 566 2.24 -0.77 -24.65
N PHE A 567 2.92 -1.80 -25.16
CA PHE A 567 2.52 -2.43 -26.42
C PHE A 567 1.24 -3.25 -26.24
N GLN A 568 1.07 -3.91 -25.10
CA GLN A 568 -0.17 -4.61 -24.76
C GLN A 568 -1.37 -3.67 -24.76
N HIS A 569 -1.23 -2.52 -24.10
CA HIS A 569 -2.30 -1.54 -24.03
C HIS A 569 -2.60 -0.91 -25.40
N TYR A 570 -1.56 -0.61 -26.20
CA TYR A 570 -1.75 -0.17 -27.58
C TYR A 570 -2.56 -1.20 -28.39
N ILE A 571 -2.29 -2.50 -28.25
CA ILE A 571 -3.07 -3.55 -28.92
C ILE A 571 -4.51 -3.59 -28.39
N SER A 572 -4.74 -3.48 -27.08
CA SER A 572 -6.08 -3.60 -26.48
C SER A 572 -7.02 -2.45 -26.88
N ILE A 573 -6.49 -1.29 -27.25
CA ILE A 573 -7.28 -0.09 -27.61
C ILE A 573 -7.29 0.23 -29.11
N ASN A 574 -6.48 -0.45 -29.94
CA ASN A 574 -6.30 -0.16 -31.38
C ASN A 574 -7.54 -0.40 -32.28
N GLY A 575 -8.73 -0.56 -31.69
CA GLY A 575 -9.98 -0.35 -32.40
C GLY A 575 -10.42 1.12 -32.47
N ILE A 576 -9.82 2.03 -31.68
CA ILE A 576 -10.30 3.42 -31.49
C ILE A 576 -9.10 4.36 -31.28
N GLU A 577 -8.46 4.87 -32.34
CA GLU A 577 -7.32 5.80 -32.24
C GLU A 577 -7.59 7.02 -31.32
N ARG A 578 -8.84 7.49 -31.23
CA ARG A 578 -9.26 8.62 -30.37
C ARG A 578 -9.26 8.31 -28.87
N ASP A 579 -9.42 7.05 -28.46
CA ASP A 579 -9.43 6.70 -27.02
C ASP A 579 -8.04 6.54 -26.43
N PHE A 580 -7.03 6.25 -27.26
CA PHE A 580 -5.66 6.11 -26.79
C PHE A 580 -5.08 7.43 -26.28
N GLU A 581 -5.22 8.52 -27.06
CA GLU A 581 -4.73 9.84 -26.67
C GLU A 581 -5.40 10.35 -25.38
N ASN A 582 -6.72 10.13 -25.25
CA ASN A 582 -7.47 10.45 -24.03
C ASN A 582 -7.02 9.61 -22.82
N SER A 583 -6.67 8.34 -23.02
CA SER A 583 -6.14 7.48 -21.96
C SER A 583 -4.76 7.92 -21.49
N LEU A 584 -3.88 8.35 -22.40
CA LEU A 584 -2.55 8.90 -22.06
C LEU A 584 -2.67 10.21 -21.25
N ASN A 585 -3.69 11.04 -21.50
CA ASN A 585 -3.96 12.26 -20.73
C ASN A 585 -4.26 11.98 -19.25
N LYS A 586 -5.03 10.93 -18.95
CA LYS A 586 -5.36 10.51 -17.57
C LYS A 586 -4.14 9.98 -16.80
N ILE A 587 -3.09 9.57 -17.51
CA ILE A 587 -1.89 8.92 -16.94
C ILE A 587 -0.74 9.91 -16.71
N GLY A 588 -0.83 11.15 -17.25
CA GLY A 588 0.11 12.24 -16.96
C GLY A 588 1.45 12.14 -17.71
N ILE A 589 1.42 11.73 -18.97
CA ILE A 589 2.61 11.52 -19.80
C ILE A 589 3.01 12.83 -20.52
N ASN A 590 4.27 13.26 -20.32
CA ASN A 590 4.76 14.58 -20.76
C ASN A 590 5.15 14.70 -22.26
N ASP A 591 5.35 13.61 -23.00
CA ASP A 591 5.92 13.65 -24.39
C ASP A 591 5.16 12.75 -25.38
N LYS A 592 3.84 12.99 -25.53
CA LYS A 592 2.85 12.12 -26.20
C LYS A 592 3.23 11.72 -27.63
N GLU A 593 3.76 12.64 -28.40
CA GLU A 593 4.12 12.41 -29.82
C GLU A 593 5.21 11.34 -29.97
N LYS A 594 6.21 11.36 -29.09
CA LYS A 594 7.24 10.34 -29.06
C LYS A 594 6.68 8.96 -28.72
N TYR A 595 5.73 8.87 -27.80
CA TYR A 595 5.10 7.59 -27.43
C TYR A 595 4.27 6.98 -28.56
N ILE A 596 3.50 7.80 -29.27
CA ILE A 596 2.73 7.35 -30.43
C ILE A 596 3.68 6.86 -31.53
N SER A 597 4.78 7.59 -31.75
CA SER A 597 5.84 7.20 -32.69
C SER A 597 6.46 5.85 -32.32
N ASP A 598 6.83 5.63 -31.06
CA ASP A 598 7.41 4.36 -30.59
C ASP A 598 6.43 3.19 -30.76
N CYS A 599 5.14 3.37 -30.43
CA CYS A 599 4.12 2.33 -30.64
C CYS A 599 3.95 2.00 -32.12
N LYS A 600 3.94 3.02 -32.99
CA LYS A 600 3.88 2.84 -34.45
C LYS A 600 5.12 2.10 -34.98
N LYS A 601 6.32 2.41 -34.47
CA LYS A 601 7.57 1.72 -34.82
C LYS A 601 7.53 0.24 -34.43
N ILE A 602 7.09 -0.10 -33.21
CA ILE A 602 6.92 -1.52 -32.81
C ILE A 602 5.93 -2.20 -33.74
N ASN A 603 4.78 -1.58 -33.99
CA ASN A 603 3.77 -2.14 -34.89
C ASN A 603 4.33 -2.36 -36.32
N GLN A 604 5.15 -1.44 -36.81
CA GLN A 604 5.80 -1.54 -38.12
C GLN A 604 6.90 -2.63 -38.16
N MET A 605 7.69 -2.78 -37.09
CA MET A 605 8.64 -3.89 -36.93
C MET A 605 7.91 -5.24 -36.94
N MET A 606 6.73 -5.30 -36.34
CA MET A 606 5.88 -6.50 -36.32
C MET A 606 5.24 -6.78 -37.68
N LYS A 607 4.71 -5.78 -38.38
CA LYS A 607 4.13 -5.94 -39.73
C LYS A 607 5.13 -6.53 -40.74
N LYS A 608 6.40 -6.08 -40.70
CA LYS A 608 7.48 -6.69 -41.50
C LYS A 608 7.75 -8.16 -41.18
N SER A 609 7.27 -8.66 -40.04
CA SER A 609 7.40 -10.05 -39.59
C SER A 609 6.20 -10.90 -40.00
N PHE A 610 4.99 -10.32 -40.01
CA PHE A 610 3.78 -10.96 -40.54
C PHE A 610 3.92 -11.27 -42.04
N ASP A 611 4.52 -10.37 -42.82
CA ASP A 611 4.77 -10.59 -44.26
C ASP A 611 5.74 -11.76 -44.53
N ILE A 612 6.67 -12.04 -43.62
CA ILE A 612 7.60 -13.18 -43.76
C ILE A 612 6.89 -14.52 -43.49
N SER A 613 5.82 -14.53 -42.69
CA SER A 613 5.04 -15.74 -42.40
C SER A 613 3.97 -16.09 -43.45
N VAL A 614 3.68 -15.19 -44.40
CA VAL A 614 2.70 -15.43 -45.48
C VAL A 614 3.38 -15.81 -46.80
N GLN A 615 4.70 -15.64 -46.93
CA GLN A 615 5.45 -15.98 -48.15
C GLN A 615 6.13 -17.37 -48.12
N SER A 616 5.92 -18.19 -47.08
CA SER A 616 6.44 -19.55 -47.03
C SER A 616 5.40 -20.59 -46.59
N VAL A 617 4.29 -20.65 -47.32
CA VAL A 617 3.41 -21.84 -47.41
C VAL A 617 3.44 -22.36 -48.84
#